data_AF-A0A6G3RJG9-F1
#
_entry.id   AF-A0A6G3RJG9-F1
#
_cell.length_a   1.000
_cell.length_b   1.000
_cell.length_c   1.000
_cell.angle_alpha   90.00
_cell.angle_beta   90.00
_cell.angle_gamma   90.00
#
_symmetry.space_group_name_H-M   'P 1'
#
loop_
_entity.id
_entity.type
_entity.pdbx_description
1 polymer ?
#
loop_
_entity_poly.entity_id
_entity_poly.type
_entity_poly.pdbx_seq_one_letter_code
_entity_poly.pdbx_strand_id
1 'polypeptide(L)'
;YHFFEVNSALSFDRQKTLGMHLNIAAGTSVRFEPGGSREVELCAYAGTGRLTGFSGLLNGSLSSHPARVEAVRKAIEQGFQGAQGT
;
A
#
# COMPACT_ATOMS: atom_id res chain seq x y z
N TYR A 1 4.96 -4.13 -6.17
CA TYR A 1 4.89 -2.73 -5.70
C TYR A 1 4.10 -2.73 -4.40
N HIS A 2 4.49 -1.95 -3.39
CA HIS A 2 3.79 -1.93 -2.10
C HIS A 2 2.40 -1.32 -2.24
N PHE A 3 1.36 -2.14 -2.10
CA PHE A 3 0.00 -1.78 -2.50
C PHE A 3 -0.56 -0.61 -1.70
N PHE A 4 -0.19 -0.51 -0.41
CA PHE A 4 -0.47 0.65 0.44
C PHE A 4 -0.04 2.00 -0.17
N GLU A 5 1.06 2.00 -0.93
CA GLU A 5 1.72 3.19 -1.47
C GLU A 5 1.39 3.44 -2.95
N VAL A 6 0.42 2.73 -3.55
CA VAL A 6 0.00 3.03 -4.93
C VAL A 6 -0.65 4.42 -4.99
N ASN A 7 -0.79 4.93 -6.23
CA ASN A 7 -1.41 6.22 -6.56
C ASN A 7 -2.50 6.66 -5.57
N SER A 8 -2.37 7.86 -5.00
CA SER A 8 -3.26 8.43 -3.99
C SER A 8 -4.71 8.55 -4.45
N ALA A 9 -4.97 8.61 -5.76
CA ALA A 9 -6.31 8.67 -6.34
C ALA A 9 -7.07 7.33 -6.31
N LEU A 10 -6.40 6.20 -6.04
CA LEU A 10 -7.10 4.92 -5.85
C LEU A 10 -7.69 4.87 -4.43
N SER A 11 -8.99 4.62 -4.34
CA SER A 11 -9.72 4.52 -3.07
C SER A 11 -9.96 3.06 -2.68
N PHE A 12 -9.39 2.64 -1.55
CA PHE A 12 -9.57 1.33 -0.93
C PHE A 12 -9.09 1.41 0.53
N ASP A 13 -9.38 0.38 1.35
CA ASP A 13 -8.89 0.34 2.74
C ASP A 13 -7.36 0.18 2.77
N ARG A 14 -6.64 1.30 2.85
CA ARG A 14 -5.18 1.28 2.75
C ARG A 14 -4.55 0.57 3.94
N GLN A 15 -5.09 0.77 5.15
CA GLN A 15 -4.48 0.21 6.35
C GLN A 15 -4.41 -1.32 6.29
N LYS A 16 -5.42 -1.99 5.71
CA LYS A 16 -5.41 -3.45 5.49
C LYS A 16 -4.34 -3.93 4.51
N THR A 17 -3.85 -3.06 3.62
CA THR A 17 -2.90 -3.41 2.55
C THR A 17 -1.43 -3.13 2.89
N LEU A 18 -1.16 -2.61 4.10
CA LEU A 18 0.19 -2.32 4.56
C LEU A 18 1.03 -3.60 4.61
N GLY A 19 2.14 -3.60 3.90
CA GLY A 19 3.03 -4.75 3.75
C GLY A 19 2.58 -5.77 2.70
N MET A 20 1.67 -5.41 1.79
CA MET A 20 1.17 -6.33 0.76
C MET A 20 1.51 -5.87 -0.67
N HIS A 21 1.48 -6.82 -1.61
CA HIS A 21 1.55 -6.59 -3.05
C HIS A 21 0.53 -7.46 -3.80
N LEU A 22 0.28 -7.14 -5.08
CA LEU A 22 -0.61 -7.93 -5.94
C LEU A 22 -0.18 -9.40 -5.97
N ASN A 23 -1.14 -10.30 -5.73
CA ASN A 23 -0.97 -11.75 -5.88
C ASN A 23 -1.19 -12.14 -7.35
N ILE A 24 -0.23 -11.78 -8.21
CA ILE A 24 -0.25 -12.06 -9.64
C ILE A 24 1.13 -12.54 -10.10
N ALA A 25 1.22 -13.07 -11.31
CA ALA A 25 2.49 -13.54 -11.86
C ALA A 25 3.55 -12.42 -11.85
N ALA A 26 4.78 -12.77 -11.48
CA ALA A 26 5.87 -11.80 -11.39
C ALA A 26 6.10 -11.08 -12.73
N GLY A 27 6.30 -9.76 -12.67
CA GLY A 27 6.48 -8.92 -13.86
C GLY A 27 5.19 -8.46 -14.55
N THR A 28 4.01 -8.91 -14.09
CA THR A 28 2.71 -8.47 -14.62
C THR A 28 2.10 -7.31 -13.80
N SER A 29 0.99 -6.75 -14.29
CA SER A 29 0.32 -5.62 -13.65
C SER A 29 -1.20 -5.69 -13.77
N VAL A 30 -1.89 -4.95 -12.89
CA VAL A 30 -3.33 -4.70 -12.98
C VAL A 30 -3.54 -3.23 -13.36
N ARG A 31 -4.41 -3.01 -14.36
CA ARG A 31 -4.79 -1.67 -14.81
C ARG A 31 -6.15 -1.28 -14.25
N PHE A 32 -6.23 -0.04 -13.77
CA PHE A 32 -7.46 0.61 -13.33
C PHE A 32 -7.74 1.77 -14.29
N GLU A 33 -8.86 1.71 -15.00
CA GLU A 33 -9.31 2.85 -15.82
C GLU A 33 -9.92 3.95 -14.94
N PRO A 34 -9.93 5.22 -15.38
CA PRO A 34 -10.59 6.29 -14.66
C PRO A 34 -12.07 5.95 -14.35
N GLY A 35 -12.43 6.00 -13.07
CA GLY A 35 -13.79 5.66 -12.60
C GLY A 35 -14.10 4.16 -12.52
N GLY A 36 -13.20 3.30 -12.98
CA GLY A 36 -13.35 1.85 -12.86
C GLY A 36 -13.07 1.34 -11.45
N SER A 37 -13.75 0.26 -11.08
CA SER A 37 -13.48 -0.50 -9.86
C SER A 37 -13.11 -1.93 -10.20
N ARG A 38 -12.27 -2.55 -9.36
CA ARG A 38 -11.87 -3.94 -9.51
C ARG A 38 -11.47 -4.51 -8.16
N GLU A 39 -11.92 -5.71 -7.86
CA GLU A 39 -11.39 -6.49 -6.75
C GLU A 39 -10.06 -7.14 -7.15
N VAL A 40 -9.07 -7.05 -6.27
CA VAL A 40 -7.75 -7.64 -6.47
C VAL A 40 -7.35 -8.44 -5.26
N GLU A 41 -6.60 -9.51 -5.50
CA GLU A 41 -6.01 -10.30 -4.45
C GLU A 41 -4.62 -9.76 -4.11
N LEU A 42 -4.34 -9.67 -2.81
CA LEU A 42 -3.06 -9.22 -2.28
C LEU A 42 -2.42 -10.34 -1.46
N CYS A 43 -1.11 -10.44 -1.52
CA CYS A 43 -0.33 -11.30 -0.64
C CYS A 43 0.72 -10.46 0.12
N ALA A 44 1.12 -10.92 1.29
CA ALA A 44 2.09 -10.22 2.13
C ALA A 44 3.50 -10.34 1.54
N TYR A 45 4.29 -9.27 1.69
CA TYR A 45 5.73 -9.35 1.47
C TYR A 45 6.38 -10.34 2.45
N ALA A 46 7.21 -11.22 1.92
CA ALA A 46 8.06 -12.13 2.70
C ALA A 46 9.45 -11.50 2.99
N GLY A 47 10.36 -12.30 3.54
CA GLY A 47 11.73 -11.87 3.84
C GLY A 47 11.82 -11.03 5.11
N THR A 48 12.74 -10.06 5.14
CA THR A 48 13.01 -9.25 6.34
C THR A 48 11.89 -8.25 6.68
N GLY A 49 10.93 -8.05 5.77
CA GLY A 49 9.86 -7.06 5.94
C GLY A 49 10.34 -5.61 5.88
N ARG A 50 11.56 -5.34 5.39
CA ARG A 50 12.07 -3.98 5.17
C ARG A 50 11.69 -3.49 3.78
N LEU A 51 10.87 -2.44 3.70
CA LEU A 51 10.39 -1.84 2.46
C LEU A 51 10.96 -0.43 2.29
N THR A 52 11.49 -0.12 1.11
CA THR A 52 12.16 1.15 0.80
C THR A 52 11.77 1.65 -0.60
N GLY A 53 11.61 2.97 -0.76
CA GLY A 53 11.20 3.58 -2.03
C GLY A 53 9.69 3.82 -2.11
N PHE A 54 9.05 3.38 -3.20
CA PHE A 54 7.62 3.57 -3.48
C PHE A 54 7.19 5.04 -3.42
N SER A 55 6.20 5.39 -2.59
CA SER A 55 5.83 6.79 -2.32
C SER A 55 6.53 7.34 -1.07
N GLY A 56 7.43 6.57 -0.46
CA GLY A 56 8.21 6.97 0.71
C GLY A 56 7.41 7.03 2.00
N LEU A 57 6.23 6.40 2.05
CA LEU A 57 5.35 6.43 3.22
C LEU A 57 5.95 5.59 4.35
N LEU A 58 6.31 4.33 4.07
CA LEU A 58 6.86 3.43 5.10
C LEU A 58 8.37 3.60 5.30
N ASN A 59 9.18 3.45 4.24
CA ASN A 59 10.65 3.51 4.29
C ASN A 59 11.26 2.88 5.56
N GLY A 60 10.87 1.65 5.87
CA GLY A 60 11.08 1.05 7.18
C GLY A 60 10.70 -0.42 7.23
N SER A 61 10.73 -0.97 8.44
CA SER A 61 10.38 -2.37 8.70
C SER A 61 8.92 -2.52 9.06
N LEU A 62 8.24 -3.53 8.51
CA LEU A 62 6.90 -3.95 8.92
C LEU A 62 6.85 -4.45 10.38
N SER A 63 7.98 -4.89 10.95
CA SER A 63 8.06 -5.24 12.37
C SER A 63 8.09 -4.02 13.31
N SER A 64 8.38 -2.83 12.78
CA SER A 64 8.42 -1.61 13.58
C SER A 64 7.03 -0.99 13.67
N HIS A 65 6.39 -1.12 14.84
CA HIS A 65 5.10 -0.48 15.10
C HIS A 65 5.16 1.05 14.88
N PRO A 66 6.17 1.80 15.37
CA PRO A 66 6.28 3.23 15.09
C PRO A 66 6.37 3.55 13.59
N ALA A 67 7.11 2.75 12.80
CA ALA A 67 7.20 2.98 11.35
C ALA A 67 5.86 2.75 10.65
N ARG A 68 5.08 1.76 11.08
CA ARG A 68 3.75 1.49 10.53
C ARG A 68 2.76 2.61 10.86
N VAL A 69 2.77 3.11 12.10
CA VAL A 69 1.94 4.24 12.52
C VAL A 69 2.29 5.48 11.70
N GLU A 70 3.59 5.76 11.56
CA GLU A 70 4.07 6.89 10.77
C GLU A 70 3.69 6.78 9.28
N ALA A 71 3.74 5.59 8.71
CA ALA A 71 3.32 5.35 7.33
C ALA A 71 1.83 5.71 7.12
N VAL A 72 0.96 5.30 8.04
CA VAL A 72 -0.48 5.63 8.00
C VAL A 72 -0.70 7.12 8.19
N ARG A 73 0.00 7.76 9.15
CA ARG A 73 -0.07 9.20 9.37
C ARG A 73 0.28 9.99 8.10
N LYS A 74 1.41 9.65 7.45
CA LYS A 74 1.83 10.28 6.19
C LYS A 74 0.81 10.06 5.07
N ALA A 75 0.23 8.87 4.96
CA ALA A 75 -0.79 8.58 3.94
C ALA A 75 -2.02 9.49 4.10
N ILE A 76 -2.46 9.70 5.35
CA ILE A 76 -3.58 10.59 5.67
C ILE A 76 -3.22 12.05 5.33
N GLU A 77 -2.06 12.52 5.79
CA GLU A 77 -1.61 13.90 5.58
C GLU A 77 -1.37 14.26 4.11
N GLN A 78 -0.93 13.28 3.32
CA GLN A 78 -0.68 13.45 1.89
C GLN A 78 -1.92 13.17 1.03
N GLY A 79 -3.07 12.89 1.63
CA GLY A 79 -4.35 12.76 0.92
C GLY A 79 -4.49 11.47 0.11
N PHE A 80 -3.86 10.37 0.53
CA PHE A 80 -4.09 9.06 -0.09
C PHE A 80 -5.51 8.57 0.23
N GLN A 81 -6.35 8.37 -0.80
CA GLN A 81 -7.75 8.01 -0.61
C GLN A 81 -7.90 6.67 0.10
N GLY A 82 -8.78 6.61 1.11
CA GLY A 82 -8.98 5.43 1.95
C GLY A 82 -7.86 5.15 2.99
N ALA A 83 -7.00 6.14 3.27
CA ALA A 83 -6.03 6.07 4.37
C ALA A 83 -6.66 6.29 5.76
N GLN A 84 -7.73 7.07 5.83
CA GLN A 84 -8.52 7.21 7.05
C GLN A 84 -9.24 5.88 7.32
N GLY A 85 -9.15 5.38 8.56
CA GLY A 85 -9.88 4.18 8.95
C GLY A 85 -11.37 4.39 8.71
N THR A 86 -12.05 3.38 8.18
CA THR A 86 -13.51 3.37 8.03
C THR A 86 -14.17 3.10 9.37
#